data_AF-A0A6N2DNF9-F1
#
_entry.id   AF-A0A6N2DNF9-F1
#
_cell.length_a   1.000
_cell.length_b   1.000
_cell.length_c   1.000
_cell.angle_alpha   90.00
_cell.angle_beta   90.00
_cell.angle_gamma   90.00
#
_symmetry.space_group_name_H-M   'P 1'
#
loop_
_entity.id
_entity.type
_entity.pdbx_description
1 polymer ?
#
loop_
_entity_poly.entity_id
_entity_poly.type
_entity_poly.pdbx_seq_one_letter_code
_entity_poly.pdbx_strand_id
1 'polypeptide(L)'
;MATRGDPTGATVELLQTLIRNRCVNDGTPSSGEEVRNADVLEQVVTGPGVELERYEPVPGRTSIVARLSGTDPTAPSLCLMGHTDVVPVSPEGWTNDPFGGELIAGPDGTMEVWGRGAVDMLNLTSSMAVAFRALADRGFRPRGDLVFFAVADEEAGSTHGARWMADHHRDAIRTDYVLTESGGLHSGPDEAPRVSVAVAEKGVAWRRLTVRGVPGHGSRPFRSDNALVTAAAVVQRLAEYRPAPRFHELWRNQVAAMGLPEHVKADLLDPERVDQLLDEMPSAALATHLHACTHTTFSPNMLTAGEHGSMKTNVIPDVIEIDVDVRTLPGEDGDDVTAHLVAALGPELFARVDVGVLMDDRASISRIDTPLWDALRRAVTVPFPEAQLDPQFMVGFTDARVFRDLGSVAYGAGLFSPALDPADFGRRFHGHDERIDVESLRLTVELWERVALDLLDRR
;
A
#
# COMPACT_ATOMS: atom_id res chain seq x y z
N MET A 1 24.71 -24.50 -23.66
CA MET A 1 23.54 -23.88 -23.02
C MET A 1 23.97 -22.48 -22.62
N ALA A 2 23.57 -21.46 -23.37
CA ALA A 2 24.06 -20.10 -23.16
C ALA A 2 23.44 -19.53 -21.88
N THR A 3 24.27 -19.31 -20.86
CA THR A 3 23.96 -18.50 -19.68
C THR A 3 23.76 -17.06 -20.13
N ARG A 4 22.52 -16.63 -20.34
CA ARG A 4 22.17 -15.21 -20.39
C ARG A 4 22.20 -14.67 -18.96
N GLY A 5 22.67 -13.43 -18.84
CA GLY A 5 23.21 -12.84 -17.61
C GLY A 5 22.23 -12.73 -16.44
N ASP A 6 22.80 -12.54 -15.27
CA ASP A 6 22.13 -12.18 -14.02
C ASP A 6 21.11 -11.04 -14.24
N PRO A 7 19.79 -11.25 -14.00
CA PRO A 7 18.74 -10.26 -14.24
C PRO A 7 18.80 -9.06 -13.28
N THR A 8 19.66 -9.12 -12.25
CA THR A 8 19.84 -8.05 -11.25
C THR A 8 20.20 -6.72 -11.91
N GLY A 9 21.15 -6.72 -12.85
CA GLY A 9 21.58 -5.50 -13.54
C GLY A 9 20.44 -4.82 -14.30
N ALA A 10 19.65 -5.61 -15.05
CA ALA A 10 18.49 -5.10 -15.78
C ALA A 10 17.41 -4.54 -14.85
N THR A 11 17.24 -5.16 -13.67
CA THR A 11 16.29 -4.70 -12.65
C THR A 11 16.72 -3.38 -12.04
N VAL A 12 18.01 -3.25 -11.69
CA VAL A 12 18.59 -1.99 -11.21
C VAL A 12 18.42 -0.89 -12.26
N GLU A 13 18.82 -1.12 -13.51
CA GLU A 13 18.72 -0.14 -14.59
C GLU A 13 17.27 0.30 -14.83
N LEU A 14 16.32 -0.65 -14.80
CA LEU A 14 14.90 -0.35 -14.93
C LEU A 14 14.41 0.48 -13.75
N LEU A 15 14.68 0.07 -12.51
CA LEU A 15 14.31 0.83 -11.32
C LEU A 15 14.83 2.28 -11.37
N GLN A 16 16.11 2.46 -11.69
CA GLN A 16 16.70 3.80 -11.82
C GLN A 16 15.97 4.63 -12.87
N THR A 17 15.55 4.02 -13.98
CA THR A 17 14.80 4.69 -15.04
C THR A 17 13.41 5.10 -14.57
N LEU A 18 12.69 4.20 -13.90
CA LEU A 18 11.34 4.50 -13.38
C LEU A 18 11.37 5.62 -12.33
N ILE A 19 12.37 5.64 -11.45
CA ILE A 19 12.58 6.73 -10.47
C ILE A 19 12.83 8.06 -11.19
N ARG A 20 13.70 8.08 -12.21
CA ARG A 20 14.04 9.30 -12.97
C ARG A 20 12.87 9.85 -13.78
N ASN A 21 11.88 9.03 -14.07
CA ASN A 21 10.66 9.47 -14.74
C ASN A 21 9.75 10.31 -13.84
N ARG A 22 9.88 10.28 -12.51
CA ARG A 22 9.18 11.19 -11.59
C ARG A 22 7.66 11.18 -11.76
N CYS A 23 7.05 10.01 -11.80
CA CYS A 23 5.60 9.90 -11.94
C CYS A 23 4.90 10.25 -10.61
N VAL A 24 4.99 11.52 -10.20
CA VAL A 24 4.56 11.98 -8.88
C VAL A 24 3.06 12.24 -8.87
N ASN A 25 2.32 11.48 -8.05
CA ASN A 25 0.89 11.64 -7.84
C ASN A 25 0.63 12.43 -6.55
N ASP A 26 0.14 13.66 -6.67
CA ASP A 26 -0.19 14.52 -5.53
C ASP A 26 -1.69 14.49 -5.16
N GLY A 27 -2.44 13.55 -5.75
CA GLY A 27 -3.88 13.42 -5.60
C GLY A 27 -4.70 14.35 -6.52
N THR A 28 -4.06 15.17 -7.35
CA THR A 28 -4.77 15.97 -8.36
C THR A 28 -4.90 15.24 -9.71
N PRO A 29 -5.97 15.49 -10.49
CA PRO A 29 -6.16 14.86 -11.80
C PRO A 29 -5.04 15.12 -12.82
N SER A 30 -4.30 16.23 -12.66
CA SER A 30 -3.20 16.63 -13.54
C SER A 30 -1.82 16.14 -13.09
N SER A 31 -1.74 15.41 -11.98
CA SER A 31 -0.49 14.82 -11.49
C SER A 31 -0.32 13.39 -12.01
N GLY A 32 0.67 12.64 -11.50
CA GLY A 32 0.97 11.28 -11.90
C GLY A 32 1.89 11.22 -13.12
N GLU A 33 1.37 11.52 -14.30
CA GLU A 33 2.11 11.42 -15.58
C GLU A 33 2.77 10.03 -15.76
N GLU A 34 2.08 8.97 -15.31
CA GLU A 34 2.48 7.56 -15.34
C GLU A 34 2.69 7.04 -16.75
N VAL A 35 2.15 7.72 -17.78
CA VAL A 35 2.50 7.53 -19.19
C VAL A 35 4.00 7.34 -19.40
N ARG A 36 4.86 8.08 -18.67
CA ARG A 36 6.32 7.96 -18.79
C ARG A 36 6.84 6.60 -18.33
N ASN A 37 6.32 6.07 -17.22
CA ASN A 37 6.68 4.73 -16.73
C ASN A 37 6.03 3.63 -17.57
N ALA A 38 4.79 3.82 -18.00
CA ALA A 38 4.10 2.91 -18.92
C ALA A 38 4.87 2.75 -20.24
N ASP A 39 5.39 3.84 -20.82
CA ASP A 39 6.15 3.80 -22.08
C ASP A 39 7.45 2.99 -21.95
N VAL A 40 8.15 3.12 -20.81
CA VAL A 40 9.36 2.33 -20.53
C VAL A 40 9.02 0.87 -20.30
N LEU A 41 7.99 0.57 -19.51
CA LEU A 41 7.59 -0.79 -19.19
C LEU A 41 7.05 -1.53 -20.41
N GLU A 42 6.31 -0.86 -21.29
CA GLU A 42 5.86 -1.37 -22.58
C GLU A 42 7.04 -1.86 -23.43
N GLN A 43 8.12 -1.09 -23.50
CA GLN A 43 9.33 -1.49 -24.21
C GLN A 43 10.01 -2.72 -23.59
N VAL A 44 10.01 -2.82 -22.25
CA VAL A 44 10.61 -3.95 -21.53
C VAL A 44 9.84 -5.24 -21.77
N VAL A 45 8.51 -5.21 -21.68
CA VAL A 45 7.70 -6.43 -21.73
C VAL A 45 7.35 -6.87 -23.15
N THR A 46 7.37 -5.96 -24.13
CA THR A 46 7.03 -6.27 -25.53
C THR A 46 7.96 -7.33 -26.13
N GLY A 47 7.38 -8.40 -26.68
CA GLY A 47 8.11 -9.39 -27.46
C GLY A 47 7.25 -10.53 -28.00
N PRO A 48 7.86 -11.53 -28.64
CA PRO A 48 7.13 -12.65 -29.22
C PRO A 48 6.30 -13.40 -28.17
N GLY A 49 5.01 -13.57 -28.44
CA GLY A 49 4.09 -14.31 -27.57
C GLY A 49 3.53 -13.50 -26.40
N VAL A 50 3.84 -12.21 -26.30
CA VAL A 50 3.23 -11.29 -25.31
C VAL A 50 2.08 -10.55 -25.97
N GLU A 51 0.89 -10.65 -25.38
CA GLU A 51 -0.25 -9.79 -25.68
C GLU A 51 -0.14 -8.54 -24.80
N LEU A 52 -0.24 -7.34 -25.38
CA LEU A 52 -0.09 -6.09 -24.65
C LEU A 52 -1.26 -5.14 -24.94
N GLU A 53 -1.84 -4.61 -23.88
CA GLU A 53 -2.93 -3.64 -23.94
C GLU A 53 -2.60 -2.42 -23.06
N ARG A 54 -3.09 -1.25 -23.48
CA ARG A 54 -2.86 0.04 -22.83
C ARG A 54 -4.19 0.71 -22.52
N TYR A 55 -4.26 1.31 -21.33
CA TYR A 55 -5.47 1.92 -20.78
C TYR A 55 -5.15 3.30 -20.21
N GLU A 56 -5.89 4.32 -20.64
CA GLU A 56 -5.69 5.71 -20.23
C GLU A 56 -7.05 6.38 -19.93
N PRO A 57 -7.60 6.21 -18.72
CA PRO A 57 -8.87 6.80 -18.32
C PRO A 57 -8.90 8.33 -18.39
N VAL A 58 -7.77 8.96 -18.06
CA VAL A 58 -7.56 10.40 -18.17
C VAL A 58 -6.15 10.66 -18.69
N PRO A 59 -5.91 11.79 -19.39
CA PRO A 59 -4.61 12.08 -19.98
C PRO A 59 -3.46 11.96 -18.98
N GLY A 60 -2.42 11.21 -19.33
CA GLY A 60 -1.23 10.99 -18.51
C GLY A 60 -1.33 9.82 -17.52
N ARG A 61 -2.55 9.41 -17.12
CA ARG A 61 -2.78 8.27 -16.20
C ARG A 61 -2.87 6.96 -16.98
N THR A 62 -1.72 6.45 -17.41
CA THR A 62 -1.67 5.22 -18.21
C THR A 62 -1.37 4.00 -17.35
N SER A 63 -2.19 2.95 -17.52
CA SER A 63 -1.85 1.58 -17.12
C SER A 63 -1.57 0.68 -18.33
N ILE A 64 -0.74 -0.35 -18.17
CA ILE A 64 -0.52 -1.39 -19.18
C ILE A 64 -0.76 -2.80 -18.63
N VAL A 65 -1.29 -3.67 -19.47
CA VAL A 65 -1.53 -5.10 -19.17
C VAL A 65 -0.78 -5.93 -20.20
N ALA A 66 0.24 -6.67 -19.77
CA ALA A 66 0.95 -7.63 -20.58
C ALA A 66 0.57 -9.06 -20.17
N ARG A 67 0.31 -9.94 -21.13
CA ARG A 67 -0.16 -11.31 -20.89
C ARG A 67 0.63 -12.34 -21.67
N LEU A 68 1.00 -13.42 -20.97
CA LEU A 68 1.35 -14.70 -21.56
C LEU A 68 0.16 -15.63 -21.44
N SER A 69 -0.51 -15.89 -22.55
CA SER A 69 -1.74 -16.68 -22.59
C SER A 69 -1.50 -18.13 -22.20
N GLY A 70 -2.33 -18.62 -21.30
CA GLY A 70 -2.35 -19.98 -20.80
C GLY A 70 -2.78 -20.99 -21.87
N THR A 71 -2.36 -22.24 -21.67
CA THR A 71 -2.74 -23.37 -22.53
C THR A 71 -3.99 -24.11 -22.06
N ASP A 72 -4.46 -23.85 -20.84
CA ASP A 72 -5.60 -24.48 -20.18
C ASP A 72 -6.46 -23.41 -19.48
N PRO A 73 -7.65 -23.06 -20.00
CA PRO A 73 -8.50 -22.01 -19.42
C PRO A 73 -9.09 -22.37 -18.06
N THR A 74 -8.88 -23.60 -17.57
CA THR A 74 -9.31 -24.06 -16.23
C THR A 74 -8.18 -24.04 -15.20
N ALA A 75 -6.94 -23.82 -15.66
CA ALA A 75 -5.79 -23.71 -14.78
C ALA A 75 -5.75 -22.32 -14.11
N PRO A 76 -5.23 -22.22 -12.87
CA PRO A 76 -5.19 -20.96 -12.16
C PRO A 76 -4.30 -19.94 -12.86
N SER A 77 -4.74 -18.69 -12.87
CA SER A 77 -4.02 -17.54 -13.41
C SER A 77 -3.33 -16.72 -12.32
N LEU A 78 -2.23 -16.04 -12.68
CA LEU A 78 -1.44 -15.19 -11.78
C LEU A 78 -1.24 -13.81 -12.38
N CYS A 79 -1.51 -12.76 -11.59
CA CYS A 79 -1.13 -11.39 -11.90
C CYS A 79 0.04 -10.95 -11.02
N LEU A 80 1.12 -10.47 -11.65
CA LEU A 80 2.16 -9.66 -11.02
C LEU A 80 1.75 -8.19 -11.21
N MET A 81 1.31 -7.55 -10.15
CA MET A 81 0.71 -6.23 -10.18
C MET A 81 1.60 -5.23 -9.43
N GLY A 82 2.00 -4.16 -10.12
CA GLY A 82 2.77 -3.08 -9.50
C GLY A 82 2.31 -1.71 -9.96
N HIS A 83 2.23 -0.74 -9.06
CA HIS A 83 1.94 0.64 -9.40
C HIS A 83 3.17 1.37 -9.93
N THR A 84 2.93 2.49 -10.61
CA THR A 84 3.94 3.21 -11.38
C THR A 84 4.04 4.68 -11.01
N ASP A 85 3.14 5.18 -10.16
CA ASP A 85 3.24 6.47 -9.52
C ASP A 85 4.04 6.40 -8.20
N VAL A 86 4.34 7.58 -7.66
CA VAL A 86 5.01 7.74 -6.37
C VAL A 86 4.47 8.98 -5.66
N VAL A 87 4.53 9.02 -4.33
CA VAL A 87 4.15 10.23 -3.56
C VAL A 87 5.09 11.43 -3.77
N PRO A 88 4.62 12.66 -3.47
CA PRO A 88 5.46 13.86 -3.46
C PRO A 88 6.66 13.77 -2.51
N VAL A 89 7.62 14.66 -2.73
CA VAL A 89 8.84 14.77 -1.91
C VAL A 89 9.03 16.20 -1.43
N SER A 90 9.63 16.36 -0.25
CA SER A 90 10.20 17.64 0.21
C SER A 90 11.71 17.60 0.00
N PRO A 91 12.26 18.20 -1.07
CA PRO A 91 13.66 18.02 -1.46
C PRO A 91 14.67 18.39 -0.37
N GLU A 92 14.34 19.35 0.48
CA GLU A 92 15.20 19.80 1.59
C GLU A 92 15.52 18.71 2.61
N GLY A 93 14.67 17.67 2.72
CA GLY A 93 14.88 16.55 3.62
C GLY A 93 15.74 15.42 3.05
N TRP A 94 16.13 15.48 1.77
CA TRP A 94 16.86 14.40 1.10
C TRP A 94 18.36 14.66 1.05
N THR A 95 19.13 13.62 1.33
CA THR A 95 20.60 13.63 1.25
C THR A 95 21.09 13.58 -0.21
N ASN A 96 20.36 12.85 -1.07
CA ASN A 96 20.65 12.69 -2.50
C ASN A 96 19.46 13.18 -3.34
N ASP A 97 19.61 13.33 -4.67
CA ASP A 97 18.48 13.71 -5.53
C ASP A 97 17.35 12.65 -5.40
N PRO A 98 16.14 13.01 -4.91
CA PRO A 98 15.03 12.07 -4.77
C PRO A 98 14.66 11.39 -6.08
N PHE A 99 14.99 11.98 -7.22
CA PHE A 99 14.69 11.43 -8.53
C PHE A 99 15.95 11.15 -9.36
N GLY A 100 17.11 11.03 -8.71
CA GLY A 100 18.37 10.69 -9.36
C GLY A 100 18.43 9.22 -9.77
N GLY A 101 17.77 8.34 -9.00
CA GLY A 101 17.88 6.89 -9.17
C GLY A 101 19.35 6.47 -9.09
N GLU A 102 20.08 6.94 -8.09
CA GLU A 102 21.53 6.75 -8.00
C GLU A 102 21.86 5.41 -7.36
N LEU A 103 22.87 4.71 -7.89
CA LEU A 103 23.40 3.51 -7.27
C LEU A 103 24.57 3.91 -6.38
N ILE A 104 24.38 3.84 -5.06
CA ILE A 104 25.31 4.36 -4.06
C ILE A 104 25.76 3.22 -3.13
N ALA A 105 27.04 3.20 -2.77
CA ALA A 105 27.55 2.28 -1.76
C ALA A 105 27.24 2.84 -0.35
N GLY A 106 26.56 2.06 0.46
CA GLY A 106 26.33 2.33 1.87
C GLY A 106 27.62 2.28 2.70
N PRO A 107 27.59 2.70 3.98
CA PRO A 107 28.75 2.70 4.86
C PRO A 107 29.40 1.32 5.06
N ASP A 108 28.61 0.25 4.90
CA ASP A 108 29.01 -1.16 4.98
C ASP A 108 29.47 -1.74 3.62
N GLY A 109 29.44 -0.94 2.55
CA GLY A 109 29.76 -1.36 1.19
C GLY A 109 28.60 -1.97 0.42
N THR A 110 27.40 -2.06 1.01
CA THR A 110 26.20 -2.56 0.34
C THR A 110 25.77 -1.58 -0.75
N MET A 111 25.58 -2.06 -1.98
CA MET A 111 25.08 -1.21 -3.07
C MET A 111 23.57 -1.05 -2.94
N GLU A 112 23.11 0.20 -2.92
CA GLU A 112 21.71 0.57 -2.81
C GLU A 112 21.29 1.49 -3.96
N VAL A 113 20.07 1.31 -4.48
CA VAL A 113 19.44 2.27 -5.40
C VAL A 113 18.67 3.28 -4.57
N TRP A 114 19.01 4.55 -4.70
CA TRP A 114 18.42 5.67 -3.98
C TRP A 114 17.43 6.45 -4.84
N GLY A 115 16.29 6.78 -4.26
CA GLY A 115 15.29 7.65 -4.86
C GLY A 115 13.87 7.29 -4.43
N ARG A 116 12.95 8.23 -4.62
CA ARG A 116 11.52 8.05 -4.39
C ARG A 116 10.99 6.95 -5.30
N GLY A 117 10.38 5.93 -4.71
CA GLY A 117 9.92 4.72 -5.38
C GLY A 117 10.88 3.53 -5.27
N ALA A 118 12.06 3.68 -4.67
CA ALA A 118 12.98 2.58 -4.44
C ALA A 118 12.44 1.50 -3.47
N VAL A 119 11.45 1.84 -2.64
CA VAL A 119 10.74 0.97 -1.71
C VAL A 119 9.26 0.86 -2.09
N ASP A 120 8.60 1.97 -2.42
CA ASP A 120 7.16 2.02 -2.68
C ASP A 120 6.81 2.63 -4.06
N MET A 121 6.52 1.81 -5.07
CA MET A 121 6.83 0.36 -5.13
C MET A 121 7.65 -0.03 -6.35
N LEU A 122 8.35 0.92 -6.97
CA LEU A 122 9.01 0.73 -8.26
C LEU A 122 10.08 -0.38 -8.24
N ASN A 123 10.63 -0.76 -7.08
CA ASN A 123 11.48 -1.95 -6.93
C ASN A 123 10.75 -3.27 -7.24
N LEU A 124 9.52 -3.41 -6.75
CA LEU A 124 8.66 -4.55 -7.03
C LEU A 124 8.17 -4.49 -8.47
N THR A 125 7.71 -3.32 -8.94
CA THR A 125 7.25 -3.15 -10.34
C THR A 125 8.34 -3.47 -11.36
N SER A 126 9.57 -2.98 -11.14
CA SER A 126 10.72 -3.26 -12.02
C SER A 126 11.12 -4.74 -11.98
N SER A 127 11.20 -5.35 -10.79
CA SER A 127 11.54 -6.77 -10.67
C SER A 127 10.48 -7.69 -11.28
N MET A 128 9.19 -7.36 -11.15
CA MET A 128 8.09 -8.08 -11.79
C MET A 128 8.17 -8.01 -13.32
N ALA A 129 8.42 -6.81 -13.88
CA ALA A 129 8.58 -6.63 -15.32
C ALA A 129 9.76 -7.43 -15.89
N VAL A 130 10.90 -7.44 -15.19
CA VAL A 130 12.09 -8.21 -15.58
C VAL A 130 11.82 -9.71 -15.50
N ALA A 131 11.19 -10.20 -14.43
CA ALA A 131 10.84 -11.62 -14.29
C ALA A 131 9.85 -12.08 -15.37
N PHE A 132 8.78 -11.29 -15.61
CA PHE A 132 7.82 -11.54 -16.69
C PHE A 132 8.54 -11.64 -18.04
N ARG A 133 9.42 -10.67 -18.32
CA ARG A 133 10.17 -10.64 -19.57
C ARG A 133 11.10 -11.84 -19.72
N ALA A 134 11.81 -12.21 -18.66
CA ALA A 134 12.71 -13.36 -18.66
C ALA A 134 11.97 -14.67 -18.96
N LEU A 135 10.76 -14.85 -18.42
CA LEU A 135 9.90 -16.00 -18.72
C LEU A 135 9.42 -16.00 -20.17
N ALA A 136 8.99 -14.85 -20.69
CA ALA A 136 8.58 -14.70 -22.09
C ALA A 136 9.73 -15.06 -23.06
N ASP A 137 10.94 -14.57 -22.80
CA ASP A 137 12.12 -14.84 -23.62
C ASP A 137 12.58 -16.30 -23.61
N ARG A 138 12.26 -17.02 -22.53
CA ARG A 138 12.48 -18.48 -22.44
C ARG A 138 11.42 -19.28 -23.19
N GLY A 139 10.43 -18.62 -23.78
CA GLY A 139 9.29 -19.25 -24.45
C GLY A 139 8.39 -20.00 -23.46
N PHE A 140 8.29 -19.50 -22.21
CA PHE A 140 7.42 -20.09 -21.21
C PHE A 140 5.96 -20.10 -21.73
N ARG A 141 5.31 -21.26 -21.65
CA ARG A 141 3.92 -21.46 -22.04
C ARG A 141 3.15 -21.92 -20.82
N PRO A 142 2.61 -20.99 -20.03
CA PRO A 142 1.97 -21.35 -18.77
C PRO A 142 0.68 -22.14 -19.00
N ARG A 143 0.21 -22.86 -17.98
CA ARG A 143 -1.10 -23.52 -18.04
C ARG A 143 -2.24 -22.52 -17.92
N GLY A 144 -2.26 -21.72 -16.85
CA GLY A 144 -3.13 -20.56 -16.75
C GLY A 144 -2.39 -19.28 -17.17
N ASP A 145 -3.09 -18.15 -17.25
CA ASP A 145 -2.47 -16.91 -17.71
C ASP A 145 -1.43 -16.39 -16.70
N LEU A 146 -0.31 -15.90 -17.20
CA LEU A 146 0.58 -15.00 -16.46
C LEU A 146 0.35 -13.58 -16.95
N VAL A 147 -0.05 -12.68 -16.06
CA VAL A 147 -0.31 -11.27 -16.34
C VAL A 147 0.73 -10.42 -15.60
N PHE A 148 1.30 -9.43 -16.28
CA PHE A 148 1.96 -8.30 -15.66
C PHE A 148 1.08 -7.06 -15.84
N PHE A 149 0.68 -6.45 -14.73
CA PHE A 149 -0.18 -5.27 -14.72
C PHE A 149 0.57 -4.12 -14.04
N ALA A 150 0.98 -3.14 -14.85
CA ALA A 150 1.57 -1.91 -14.35
C ALA A 150 0.46 -0.86 -14.27
N VAL A 151 0.08 -0.49 -13.06
CA VAL A 151 -1.08 0.36 -12.79
C VAL A 151 -0.68 1.82 -12.52
N ALA A 152 -1.57 2.75 -12.84
CA ALA A 152 -1.48 4.15 -12.45
C ALA A 152 -2.31 4.43 -11.18
N ASP A 153 -2.08 5.59 -10.57
CA ASP A 153 -2.97 6.21 -9.58
C ASP A 153 -3.14 5.47 -8.23
N GLU A 154 -2.25 4.55 -7.85
CA GLU A 154 -2.38 3.80 -6.59
C GLU A 154 -2.25 4.73 -5.38
N GLU A 155 -1.28 5.65 -5.42
CA GLU A 155 -0.95 6.57 -4.32
C GLU A 155 -2.04 7.62 -4.04
N ALA A 156 -3.07 7.68 -4.91
CA ALA A 156 -4.27 8.52 -4.74
C ALA A 156 -5.57 7.71 -4.60
N GLY A 157 -5.47 6.42 -4.29
CA GLY A 157 -6.63 5.56 -4.02
C GLY A 157 -7.24 4.90 -5.26
N SER A 158 -6.52 4.92 -6.39
CA SER A 158 -6.74 4.05 -7.55
C SER A 158 -8.02 4.33 -8.34
N THR A 159 -8.59 5.52 -8.20
CA THR A 159 -9.81 5.95 -8.90
C THR A 159 -9.64 5.91 -10.41
N HIS A 160 -8.44 6.22 -10.90
CA HIS A 160 -8.03 6.11 -12.31
C HIS A 160 -7.10 4.91 -12.57
N GLY A 161 -6.91 4.06 -11.56
CA GLY A 161 -6.02 2.90 -11.56
C GLY A 161 -6.78 1.58 -11.54
N ALA A 162 -6.44 0.73 -10.56
CA ALA A 162 -7.03 -0.59 -10.44
C ALA A 162 -8.56 -0.56 -10.28
N ARG A 163 -9.13 0.43 -9.56
CA ARG A 163 -10.59 0.53 -9.41
C ARG A 163 -11.26 0.79 -10.75
N TRP A 164 -10.73 1.74 -11.54
CA TRP A 164 -11.25 2.01 -12.88
C TRP A 164 -11.17 0.78 -13.79
N MET A 165 -10.03 0.08 -13.76
CA MET A 165 -9.84 -1.16 -14.51
C MET A 165 -10.81 -2.25 -14.08
N ALA A 166 -11.08 -2.40 -12.78
CA ALA A 166 -12.05 -3.35 -12.26
C ALA A 166 -13.48 -3.07 -12.75
N ASP A 167 -13.85 -1.79 -12.87
CA ASP A 167 -15.19 -1.37 -13.27
C ASP A 167 -15.42 -1.42 -14.79
N HIS A 168 -14.38 -1.16 -15.59
CA HIS A 168 -14.53 -0.98 -17.06
C HIS A 168 -13.85 -2.07 -17.88
N HIS A 169 -12.77 -2.65 -17.38
CA HIS A 169 -11.91 -3.60 -18.08
C HIS A 169 -11.60 -4.82 -17.22
N ARG A 170 -12.60 -5.28 -16.46
CA ARG A 170 -12.49 -6.38 -15.50
C ARG A 170 -11.79 -7.60 -16.06
N ASP A 171 -12.12 -7.99 -17.29
CA ASP A 171 -11.58 -9.19 -17.94
C ASP A 171 -10.09 -9.05 -18.29
N ALA A 172 -9.58 -7.83 -18.41
CA ALA A 172 -8.16 -7.56 -18.67
C ALA A 172 -7.29 -7.82 -17.43
N ILE A 173 -7.81 -7.61 -16.22
CA ILE A 173 -7.00 -7.71 -14.98
C ILE A 173 -7.38 -8.90 -14.10
N ARG A 174 -8.61 -9.41 -14.18
CA ARG A 174 -9.06 -10.47 -13.27
C ARG A 174 -8.22 -11.74 -13.43
N THR A 175 -7.62 -12.18 -12.33
CA THR A 175 -6.91 -13.45 -12.19
C THR A 175 -7.34 -14.17 -10.92
N ASP A 176 -6.99 -15.46 -10.79
CA ASP A 176 -7.27 -16.22 -9.56
C ASP A 176 -6.36 -15.77 -8.41
N TYR A 177 -5.11 -15.44 -8.76
CA TYR A 177 -4.05 -15.08 -7.84
C TYR A 177 -3.39 -13.76 -8.23
N VAL A 178 -3.01 -12.97 -7.24
CA VAL A 178 -2.30 -11.69 -7.43
C VAL A 178 -1.16 -11.57 -6.43
N LEU A 179 0.00 -11.15 -6.93
CA LEU A 179 1.13 -10.70 -6.14
C LEU A 179 1.33 -9.21 -6.38
N THR A 180 1.36 -8.43 -5.30
CA THR A 180 1.49 -6.98 -5.33
C THR A 180 2.39 -6.49 -4.19
N GLU A 181 2.33 -5.19 -3.89
CA GLU A 181 3.17 -4.51 -2.92
C GLU A 181 3.05 -5.00 -1.50
N SER A 182 4.04 -4.61 -0.69
CA SER A 182 4.13 -4.82 0.74
C SER A 182 4.31 -6.28 1.15
N GLY A 183 5.57 -6.67 1.39
CA GLY A 183 5.95 -7.99 1.87
C GLY A 183 7.42 -8.26 1.59
N GLY A 184 7.96 -9.35 2.13
CA GLY A 184 9.32 -9.82 1.83
C GLY A 184 10.39 -9.45 2.86
N LEU A 185 10.05 -8.67 3.89
CA LEU A 185 10.97 -8.40 5.00
C LEU A 185 11.15 -9.63 5.88
N HIS A 186 12.40 -9.83 6.31
CA HIS A 186 12.79 -10.83 7.28
C HIS A 186 12.51 -10.35 8.72
N SER A 187 12.14 -11.28 9.59
CA SER A 187 11.96 -11.06 11.03
C SER A 187 12.19 -12.37 11.79
N GLY A 188 12.08 -12.33 13.13
CA GLY A 188 12.33 -13.51 13.96
C GLY A 188 13.83 -13.78 14.17
N PRO A 189 14.17 -14.88 14.88
CA PRO A 189 15.55 -15.26 15.14
C PRO A 189 16.22 -15.86 13.89
N ASP A 190 17.54 -15.77 13.81
CA ASP A 190 18.35 -16.27 12.68
C ASP A 190 18.16 -17.77 12.43
N GLU A 191 17.89 -18.56 13.48
CA GLU A 191 17.66 -20.00 13.36
C GLU A 191 16.25 -20.37 12.87
N ALA A 192 15.31 -19.43 12.86
CA ALA A 192 13.95 -19.62 12.39
C ALA A 192 13.39 -18.31 11.78
N PRO A 193 13.99 -17.83 10.67
CA PRO A 193 13.63 -16.55 10.09
C PRO A 193 12.21 -16.61 9.51
N ARG A 194 11.51 -15.50 9.60
CA ARG A 194 10.16 -15.32 9.07
C ARG A 194 10.19 -14.30 7.95
N VAL A 195 9.54 -14.62 6.83
CA VAL A 195 9.38 -13.70 5.70
C VAL A 195 7.93 -13.24 5.66
N SER A 196 7.74 -11.94 5.80
CA SER A 196 6.41 -11.31 5.79
C SER A 196 5.72 -11.44 4.44
N VAL A 197 4.43 -11.74 4.46
CA VAL A 197 3.53 -11.71 3.29
C VAL A 197 2.26 -10.99 3.72
N ALA A 198 1.94 -9.85 3.10
CA ALA A 198 0.72 -9.14 3.43
C ALA A 198 -0.50 -9.89 2.85
N VAL A 199 -1.38 -10.36 3.72
CA VAL A 199 -2.57 -11.12 3.32
C VAL A 199 -3.86 -10.38 3.60
N ALA A 200 -3.78 -9.29 4.35
CA ALA A 200 -4.92 -8.52 4.80
C ALA A 200 -4.52 -7.07 5.06
N GLU A 201 -5.52 -6.20 5.05
CA GLU A 201 -5.32 -4.76 5.25
C GLU A 201 -6.54 -4.10 5.91
N LYS A 202 -6.32 -2.93 6.50
CA LYS A 202 -7.40 -2.10 7.03
C LYS A 202 -8.29 -1.61 5.91
N GLY A 203 -9.54 -1.33 6.25
CA GLY A 203 -10.44 -0.63 5.35
C GLY A 203 -10.12 0.86 5.37
N VAL A 204 -10.67 1.57 4.40
CA VAL A 204 -10.48 2.99 4.23
C VAL A 204 -11.82 3.66 4.03
N ALA A 205 -12.16 4.52 4.98
CA ALA A 205 -13.46 5.15 5.09
C ALA A 205 -13.29 6.67 5.20
N TRP A 206 -12.56 7.29 4.28
CA TRP A 206 -12.33 8.73 4.30
C TRP A 206 -13.65 9.50 4.28
N ARG A 207 -13.77 10.48 5.18
CA ARG A 207 -14.97 11.32 5.35
C ARG A 207 -14.62 12.78 5.24
N ARG A 208 -15.51 13.55 4.62
CA ARG A 208 -15.54 15.00 4.71
C ARG A 208 -16.59 15.41 5.73
N LEU A 209 -16.17 16.11 6.78
CA LEU A 209 -17.05 16.68 7.79
C LEU A 209 -17.25 18.16 7.49
N THR A 210 -18.45 18.53 7.07
CA THR A 210 -18.79 19.92 6.71
C THR A 210 -19.58 20.57 7.85
N VAL A 211 -19.04 21.65 8.39
CA VAL A 211 -19.65 22.46 9.44
C VAL A 211 -20.11 23.79 8.85
N ARG A 212 -21.36 24.16 9.13
CA ARG A 212 -21.95 25.42 8.65
C ARG A 212 -22.24 26.39 9.80
N GLY A 213 -22.12 27.68 9.50
CA GLY A 213 -22.34 28.81 10.39
C GLY A 213 -22.91 30.01 9.63
N VAL A 214 -22.74 31.21 10.18
CA VAL A 214 -23.27 32.45 9.62
C VAL A 214 -22.13 33.44 9.32
N PRO A 215 -22.03 33.95 8.08
CA PRO A 215 -20.93 34.84 7.71
C PRO A 215 -21.08 36.20 8.41
N GLY A 216 -19.95 36.82 8.74
CA GLY A 216 -19.94 38.07 9.48
C GLY A 216 -18.62 38.82 9.41
N HIS A 217 -18.60 40.07 9.86
CA HIS A 217 -17.36 40.85 9.94
C HIS A 217 -16.59 40.48 11.22
N GLY A 218 -15.30 40.20 11.09
CA GLY A 218 -14.44 39.76 12.21
C GLY A 218 -14.35 40.75 13.37
N SER A 219 -14.67 42.03 13.15
CA SER A 219 -14.76 43.04 14.23
C SER A 219 -16.07 42.99 15.05
N ARG A 220 -17.01 42.12 14.70
CA ARG A 220 -18.30 41.93 15.39
C ARG A 220 -18.55 40.46 15.76
N PRO A 221 -17.66 39.80 16.53
CA PRO A 221 -17.76 38.37 16.81
C PRO A 221 -18.74 38.02 17.94
N PHE A 222 -19.30 39.01 18.64
CA PHE A 222 -20.21 38.74 19.75
C PHE A 222 -21.47 38.02 19.27
N ARG A 223 -21.70 36.80 19.78
CA ARG A 223 -22.81 35.89 19.42
C ARG A 223 -22.80 35.46 17.95
N SER A 224 -21.64 35.45 17.30
CA SER A 224 -21.54 34.87 15.96
C SER A 224 -21.65 33.35 16.01
N ASP A 225 -22.25 32.78 14.97
CA ASP A 225 -22.19 31.35 14.71
C ASP A 225 -21.00 31.07 13.77
N ASN A 226 -19.81 30.96 14.36
CA ASN A 226 -18.57 30.80 13.62
C ASN A 226 -18.33 29.32 13.31
N ALA A 227 -18.35 28.96 12.03
CA ALA A 227 -18.13 27.58 11.59
C ALA A 227 -16.75 27.05 12.02
N LEU A 228 -15.71 27.91 12.03
CA LEU A 228 -14.35 27.53 12.46
C LEU A 228 -14.24 27.19 13.94
N VAL A 229 -15.00 27.89 14.80
CA VAL A 229 -15.02 27.57 16.23
C VAL A 229 -15.68 26.21 16.46
N THR A 230 -16.76 25.92 15.72
CA THR A 230 -17.44 24.62 15.79
C THR A 230 -16.57 23.50 15.21
N ALA A 231 -15.91 23.74 14.09
CA ALA A 231 -14.95 22.80 13.49
C ALA A 231 -13.77 22.50 14.42
N ALA A 232 -13.23 23.49 15.14
CA ALA A 232 -12.19 23.27 16.14
C ALA A 232 -12.65 22.32 17.26
N ALA A 233 -13.91 22.43 17.70
CA ALA A 233 -14.47 21.49 18.66
C ALA A 233 -14.62 20.07 18.08
N VAL A 234 -15.00 19.95 16.80
CA VAL A 234 -15.04 18.64 16.09
C VAL A 234 -13.66 18.00 16.07
N VAL A 235 -12.62 18.74 15.63
CA VAL A 235 -11.24 18.26 15.59
C VAL A 235 -10.76 17.81 16.97
N GLN A 236 -11.00 18.62 18.01
CA GLN A 236 -10.60 18.28 19.37
C GLN A 236 -11.28 16.99 19.85
N ARG A 237 -12.59 16.83 19.61
CA ARG A 237 -13.33 15.63 20.00
C ARG A 237 -12.86 14.38 19.27
N LEU A 238 -12.51 14.49 17.99
CA LEU A 238 -11.92 13.37 17.24
C LEU A 238 -10.53 13.02 17.76
N ALA A 239 -9.70 14.00 18.08
CA ALA A 239 -8.36 13.77 18.63
C ALA A 239 -8.38 13.13 20.03
N GLU A 240 -9.41 13.41 20.82
CA GLU A 240 -9.61 12.81 22.15
C GLU A 240 -10.34 11.45 22.10
N TYR A 241 -10.90 11.09 20.94
CA TYR A 241 -11.70 9.87 20.80
C TYR A 241 -10.81 8.63 20.82
N ARG A 242 -11.14 7.69 21.71
CA ARG A 242 -10.51 6.36 21.80
C ARG A 242 -11.54 5.29 21.46
N PRO A 243 -11.55 4.78 20.21
CA PRO A 243 -12.31 3.60 19.82
C PRO A 243 -11.96 2.41 20.71
N ALA A 244 -12.88 1.46 20.87
CA ALA A 244 -12.56 0.23 21.60
C ALA A 244 -11.69 -0.70 20.74
N PRO A 245 -10.75 -1.46 21.33
CA PRO A 245 -9.95 -2.45 20.61
C PRO A 245 -10.82 -3.60 20.09
N ARG A 246 -10.50 -4.08 18.89
CA ARG A 246 -11.07 -5.30 18.30
C ARG A 246 -9.97 -6.16 17.69
N PHE A 247 -10.12 -7.48 17.83
CA PHE A 247 -9.14 -8.45 17.34
C PHE A 247 -9.71 -9.26 16.18
N HIS A 248 -9.05 -9.17 15.03
CA HIS A 248 -9.35 -10.00 13.85
C HIS A 248 -8.71 -11.40 13.98
N GLU A 249 -9.06 -12.30 13.06
CA GLU A 249 -8.64 -13.71 13.14
C GLU A 249 -7.12 -13.94 13.07
N LEU A 250 -6.37 -13.03 12.44
CA LEU A 250 -4.91 -13.11 12.34
C LEU A 250 -4.19 -12.59 13.58
N TRP A 251 -4.84 -11.77 14.43
CA TRP A 251 -4.16 -11.04 15.51
C TRP A 251 -3.44 -11.96 16.49
N ARG A 252 -4.08 -13.08 16.89
CA ARG A 252 -3.47 -14.05 17.80
C ARG A 252 -2.18 -14.65 17.23
N ASN A 253 -2.16 -14.96 15.94
CA ASN A 253 -0.98 -15.52 15.29
C ASN A 253 0.14 -14.47 15.15
N GLN A 254 -0.22 -13.23 14.81
CA GLN A 254 0.73 -12.11 14.78
C GLN A 254 1.37 -11.89 16.16
N VAL A 255 0.58 -11.80 17.24
CA VAL A 255 1.11 -11.62 18.60
C VAL A 255 2.01 -12.79 19.01
N ALA A 256 1.63 -14.03 18.68
CA ALA A 256 2.46 -15.20 18.97
C ALA A 256 3.82 -15.17 18.25
N ALA A 257 3.86 -14.62 17.03
CA ALA A 257 5.06 -14.46 16.21
C ALA A 257 6.02 -13.37 16.73
N MET A 258 5.52 -12.40 17.50
CA MET A 258 6.34 -11.29 17.99
C MET A 258 7.41 -11.76 18.98
N GLY A 259 8.60 -11.16 18.90
CA GLY A 259 9.70 -11.33 19.85
C GLY A 259 9.49 -10.60 21.19
N LEU A 260 8.25 -10.55 21.69
CA LEU A 260 7.88 -9.83 22.91
C LEU A 260 7.80 -10.77 24.13
N PRO A 261 7.98 -10.25 25.36
CA PRO A 261 7.76 -11.02 26.57
C PRO A 261 6.33 -11.59 26.65
N GLU A 262 6.16 -12.79 27.22
CA GLU A 262 4.86 -13.47 27.25
C GLU A 262 3.75 -12.69 28.00
N HIS A 263 4.11 -11.90 29.01
CA HIS A 263 3.14 -11.03 29.69
C HIS A 263 2.64 -9.90 28.78
N VAL A 264 3.53 -9.29 27.98
CA VAL A 264 3.17 -8.28 26.97
C VAL A 264 2.24 -8.90 25.92
N LYS A 265 2.55 -10.11 25.44
CA LYS A 265 1.68 -10.83 24.51
C LYS A 265 0.30 -11.12 25.10
N ALA A 266 0.22 -11.51 26.37
CA ALA A 266 -1.05 -11.76 27.04
C ALA A 266 -1.90 -10.48 27.17
N ASP A 267 -1.26 -9.34 27.40
CA ASP A 267 -1.93 -8.03 27.48
C ASP A 267 -2.37 -7.52 26.09
N LEU A 268 -1.59 -7.77 25.03
CA LEU A 268 -1.99 -7.49 23.64
C LEU A 268 -3.20 -8.31 23.17
N LEU A 269 -3.50 -9.41 23.85
CA LEU A 269 -4.65 -10.28 23.57
C LEU A 269 -5.84 -10.04 24.50
N ASP A 270 -5.78 -8.99 25.33
CA ASP A 270 -6.81 -8.61 26.29
C ASP A 270 -7.35 -7.21 25.98
N PRO A 271 -8.63 -7.07 25.55
CA PRO A 271 -9.19 -5.77 25.20
C PRO A 271 -9.31 -4.80 26.38
N GLU A 272 -9.23 -5.27 27.63
CA GLU A 272 -9.30 -4.40 28.81
C GLU A 272 -7.91 -3.85 29.20
N ARG A 273 -6.82 -4.47 28.73
CA ARG A 273 -5.45 -4.12 29.12
C ARG A 273 -4.62 -3.52 28.00
N VAL A 274 -4.98 -3.79 26.74
CA VAL A 274 -4.18 -3.39 25.57
C VAL A 274 -3.91 -1.89 25.54
N ASP A 275 -4.88 -1.02 25.82
CA ASP A 275 -4.68 0.43 25.77
C ASP A 275 -3.68 0.92 26.81
N GLN A 276 -3.79 0.42 28.06
CA GLN A 276 -2.83 0.77 29.11
C GLN A 276 -1.43 0.28 28.75
N LEU A 277 -1.31 -0.95 28.24
CA LEU A 277 -0.03 -1.48 27.77
C LEU A 277 0.58 -0.59 26.69
N LEU A 278 -0.21 -0.15 25.71
CA LEU A 278 0.27 0.68 24.60
C LEU A 278 0.68 2.08 25.08
N ASP A 279 -0.08 2.68 26.00
CA ASP A 279 0.25 3.98 26.62
C ASP A 279 1.58 3.92 27.41
N GLU A 280 1.87 2.78 28.05
CA GLU A 280 3.08 2.56 28.86
C GLU A 280 4.27 1.97 28.06
N MET A 281 4.07 1.62 26.79
CA MET A 281 5.06 0.93 25.99
C MET A 281 6.27 1.84 25.68
N PRO A 282 7.52 1.41 25.96
CA PRO A 282 8.69 2.26 25.77
C PRO A 282 8.94 2.69 24.31
N SER A 283 8.56 1.85 23.35
CA SER A 283 8.71 2.14 21.93
C SER A 283 7.42 2.75 21.39
N ALA A 284 7.40 4.07 21.23
CA ALA A 284 6.25 4.78 20.66
C ALA A 284 5.90 4.31 19.24
N ALA A 285 6.92 4.02 18.41
CA ALA A 285 6.69 3.53 17.05
C ALA A 285 5.97 2.16 17.04
N LEU A 286 6.38 1.26 17.93
CA LEU A 286 5.72 -0.04 18.07
C LEU A 286 4.32 0.11 18.65
N ALA A 287 4.13 0.95 19.66
CA ALA A 287 2.83 1.23 20.27
C ALA A 287 1.83 1.77 19.23
N THR A 288 2.24 2.75 18.42
CA THR A 288 1.43 3.32 17.34
C THR A 288 1.00 2.24 16.34
N HIS A 289 1.92 1.38 15.93
CA HIS A 289 1.62 0.31 14.99
C HIS A 289 0.64 -0.72 15.59
N LEU A 290 0.89 -1.21 16.80
CA LEU A 290 0.02 -2.19 17.47
C LEU A 290 -1.37 -1.61 17.78
N HIS A 291 -1.46 -0.32 18.12
CA HIS A 291 -2.74 0.38 18.24
C HIS A 291 -3.49 0.34 16.91
N ALA A 292 -2.85 0.72 15.80
CA ALA A 292 -3.48 0.71 14.48
C ALA A 292 -3.93 -0.69 14.01
N CYS A 293 -3.22 -1.76 14.42
CA CYS A 293 -3.65 -3.14 14.16
C CYS A 293 -4.95 -3.54 14.89
N THR A 294 -5.23 -2.90 16.03
CA THR A 294 -6.30 -3.30 16.95
C THR A 294 -7.44 -2.29 17.06
N HIS A 295 -7.28 -1.09 16.49
CA HIS A 295 -8.25 0.00 16.60
C HIS A 295 -8.61 0.56 15.24
N THR A 296 -9.88 0.91 15.07
CA THR A 296 -10.25 1.86 14.01
C THR A 296 -9.66 3.22 14.35
N THR A 297 -9.05 3.89 13.38
CA THR A 297 -8.31 5.13 13.64
C THR A 297 -8.97 6.30 12.91
N PHE A 298 -8.92 7.48 13.52
CA PHE A 298 -9.47 8.72 12.97
C PHE A 298 -8.38 9.78 12.99
N SER A 299 -8.00 10.29 11.83
CA SER A 299 -6.97 11.34 11.70
C SER A 299 -7.53 12.53 10.92
N PRO A 300 -7.90 13.65 11.58
CA PRO A 300 -8.30 14.87 10.89
C PRO A 300 -7.07 15.54 10.27
N ASN A 301 -6.92 15.42 8.95
CA ASN A 301 -5.67 15.74 8.26
C ASN A 301 -5.74 17.06 7.48
N MET A 302 -6.92 17.42 6.97
CA MET A 302 -7.11 18.61 6.14
C MET A 302 -8.21 19.49 6.71
N LEU A 303 -8.02 20.81 6.63
CA LEU A 303 -9.03 21.81 6.98
C LEU A 303 -9.08 22.88 5.89
N THR A 304 -10.27 23.15 5.37
CA THR A 304 -10.48 24.14 4.30
C THR A 304 -11.61 25.10 4.69
N ALA A 305 -11.41 26.40 4.43
CA ALA A 305 -12.39 27.45 4.71
C ALA A 305 -12.92 28.08 3.41
N GLY A 306 -14.23 28.03 3.22
CA GLY A 306 -14.91 28.52 2.01
C GLY A 306 -14.70 27.63 0.78
N GLU A 307 -15.50 27.87 -0.26
CA GLU A 307 -15.58 27.06 -1.50
C GLU A 307 -14.25 26.95 -2.28
N HIS A 308 -13.25 27.79 -1.99
CA HIS A 308 -11.95 27.83 -2.69
C HIS A 308 -10.75 27.80 -1.73
N GLY A 309 -10.93 27.41 -0.47
CA GLY A 309 -9.85 27.33 0.52
C GLY A 309 -9.18 28.66 0.89
N SER A 310 -9.81 29.79 0.57
CA SER A 310 -9.31 31.11 0.93
C SER A 310 -10.44 31.95 1.52
N MET A 311 -10.27 32.33 2.79
CA MET A 311 -11.10 33.31 3.48
C MET A 311 -10.24 34.43 4.05
N LYS A 312 -10.75 35.66 4.01
CA LYS A 312 -10.02 36.83 4.53
C LYS A 312 -10.05 36.82 6.06
N THR A 313 -8.94 37.24 6.69
CA THR A 313 -8.80 37.31 8.17
C THR A 313 -9.91 38.11 8.85
N ASN A 314 -10.52 39.09 8.17
CA ASN A 314 -11.59 39.93 8.72
C ASN A 314 -13.01 39.41 8.43
N VAL A 315 -13.17 38.16 8.00
CA VAL A 315 -14.46 37.51 7.74
C VAL A 315 -14.63 36.31 8.65
N ILE A 316 -15.79 36.22 9.32
CA ILE A 316 -16.22 35.03 10.07
C ILE A 316 -16.68 34.00 9.02
N PRO A 317 -16.08 32.80 8.97
CA PRO A 317 -16.44 31.79 8.00
C PRO A 317 -17.80 31.16 8.33
N ASP A 318 -18.56 30.90 7.27
CA ASP A 318 -19.87 30.25 7.27
C ASP A 318 -19.80 28.77 6.88
N VAL A 319 -18.68 28.31 6.34
CA VAL A 319 -18.43 26.90 6.07
C VAL A 319 -16.97 26.53 6.33
N ILE A 320 -16.77 25.39 6.98
CA ILE A 320 -15.48 24.72 7.15
C ILE A 320 -15.66 23.25 6.79
N GLU A 321 -14.71 22.72 6.02
CA GLU A 321 -14.63 21.30 5.68
C GLU A 321 -13.40 20.70 6.37
N ILE A 322 -13.57 19.52 6.96
CA ILE A 322 -12.50 18.73 7.58
C ILE A 322 -12.46 17.38 6.88
N ASP A 323 -11.35 17.04 6.25
CA ASP A 323 -11.17 15.68 5.71
C ASP A 323 -10.47 14.81 6.76
N VAL A 324 -11.13 13.71 7.09
CA VAL A 324 -10.72 12.76 8.12
C VAL A 324 -10.35 11.45 7.45
N ASP A 325 -9.10 11.03 7.65
CA ASP A 325 -8.67 9.68 7.31
C ASP A 325 -9.20 8.73 8.39
N VAL A 326 -10.14 7.86 8.01
CA VAL A 326 -10.65 6.80 8.87
C VAL A 326 -10.19 5.45 8.34
N ARG A 327 -9.53 4.67 9.20
CA ARG A 327 -9.07 3.32 8.86
C ARG A 327 -9.83 2.28 9.67
N THR A 328 -10.69 1.51 9.01
CA THR A 328 -11.59 0.54 9.67
C THR A 328 -10.93 -0.83 9.85
N LEU A 329 -11.43 -1.58 10.83
CA LEU A 329 -11.01 -2.97 11.06
C LEU A 329 -11.88 -3.96 10.26
N PRO A 330 -11.40 -5.21 10.09
CA PRO A 330 -12.22 -6.29 9.52
C PRO A 330 -13.58 -6.42 10.19
N GLY A 331 -14.63 -6.38 9.37
CA GLY A 331 -16.01 -6.51 9.81
C GLY A 331 -16.70 -5.19 10.18
N GLU A 332 -16.05 -4.04 9.97
CA GLU A 332 -16.69 -2.72 10.08
C GLU A 332 -17.05 -2.15 8.72
N ASP A 333 -18.11 -1.35 8.69
CA ASP A 333 -18.53 -0.61 7.50
C ASP A 333 -18.90 0.86 7.80
N GLY A 334 -19.50 1.54 6.81
CA GLY A 334 -19.83 2.95 6.91
C GLY A 334 -20.81 3.31 8.02
N ASP A 335 -21.68 2.38 8.44
CA ASP A 335 -22.61 2.60 9.56
C ASP A 335 -21.85 2.59 10.88
N ASP A 336 -20.86 1.69 11.04
CA ASP A 336 -19.98 1.67 12.20
C ASP A 336 -19.14 2.96 12.29
N VAL A 337 -18.60 3.45 11.16
CA VAL A 337 -17.90 4.74 11.10
C VAL A 337 -18.80 5.88 11.55
N THR A 338 -20.06 5.87 11.12
CA THR A 338 -21.04 6.88 11.56
C THR A 338 -21.30 6.79 13.06
N ALA A 339 -21.42 5.57 13.60
CA ALA A 339 -21.58 5.34 15.03
C ALA A 339 -20.37 5.86 15.84
N HIS A 340 -19.15 5.65 15.35
CA HIS A 340 -17.93 6.22 15.93
C HIS A 340 -17.96 7.75 15.95
N LEU A 341 -18.34 8.39 14.85
CA LEU A 341 -18.45 9.86 14.78
C LEU A 341 -19.51 10.39 15.76
N VAL A 342 -20.65 9.72 15.88
CA VAL A 342 -21.69 10.08 16.87
C VAL A 342 -21.14 9.95 18.29
N ALA A 343 -20.42 8.87 18.60
CA ALA A 343 -19.82 8.65 19.91
C ALA A 343 -18.76 9.70 20.25
N ALA A 344 -17.88 10.04 19.30
CA ALA A 344 -16.82 11.03 19.47
C ALA A 344 -17.39 12.46 19.69
N LEU A 345 -18.32 12.87 18.84
CA LEU A 345 -18.83 14.25 18.84
C LEU A 345 -19.95 14.47 19.87
N GLY A 346 -20.69 13.42 20.21
CA GLY A 346 -21.94 13.52 20.95
C GLY A 346 -23.07 14.10 20.10
N PRO A 347 -24.34 13.91 20.52
CA PRO A 347 -25.51 14.15 19.68
C PRO A 347 -25.67 15.63 19.26
N GLU A 348 -25.33 16.57 20.14
CA GLU A 348 -25.51 18.00 19.86
C GLU A 348 -24.53 18.53 18.82
N LEU A 349 -23.25 18.14 18.92
CA LEU A 349 -22.23 18.58 17.96
C LEU A 349 -22.35 17.82 16.64
N PHE A 350 -22.63 16.51 16.68
CA PHE A 350 -22.85 15.70 15.49
C PHE A 350 -24.02 16.24 14.65
N ALA A 351 -25.10 16.71 15.26
CA ALA A 351 -26.23 17.32 14.55
C ALA A 351 -25.87 18.59 13.75
N ARG A 352 -24.68 19.17 13.97
CA ARG A 352 -24.16 20.33 13.23
C ARG A 352 -23.16 19.97 12.13
N VAL A 353 -22.88 18.68 11.95
CA VAL A 353 -21.90 18.16 10.99
C VAL A 353 -22.64 17.41 9.89
N ASP A 354 -22.40 17.80 8.65
CA ASP A 354 -22.77 17.02 7.48
C ASP A 354 -21.61 16.10 7.11
N VAL A 355 -21.88 14.81 6.91
CA VAL A 355 -20.86 13.78 6.69
C VAL A 355 -20.92 13.31 5.24
N GLY A 356 -19.94 13.73 4.45
CA GLY A 356 -19.71 13.26 3.09
C GLY A 356 -18.74 12.07 3.05
N VAL A 357 -18.94 11.17 2.10
CA VAL A 357 -18.02 10.06 1.81
C VAL A 357 -17.04 10.51 0.73
N LEU A 358 -15.74 10.39 1.01
CA LEU A 358 -14.67 10.59 0.03
C LEU A 358 -14.20 9.25 -0.56
N MET A 359 -14.04 8.24 0.29
CA MET A 359 -13.72 6.86 -0.08
C MET A 359 -14.33 5.91 0.95
N ASP A 360 -14.79 4.73 0.53
CA ASP A 360 -15.40 3.75 1.43
C ASP A 360 -15.15 2.31 0.95
N ASP A 361 -13.91 1.86 1.12
CA ASP A 361 -13.51 0.49 0.82
C ASP A 361 -13.37 -0.31 2.13
N ARG A 362 -13.93 -1.53 2.13
CA ARG A 362 -13.91 -2.40 3.31
C ARG A 362 -12.51 -2.96 3.57
N ALA A 363 -12.23 -3.22 4.85
CA ALA A 363 -11.09 -4.05 5.23
C ALA A 363 -11.19 -5.41 4.54
N SER A 364 -10.07 -5.93 4.05
CA SER A 364 -10.07 -7.12 3.21
C SER A 364 -8.99 -8.11 3.63
N ILE A 365 -9.26 -9.41 3.40
CA ILE A 365 -8.38 -10.50 3.79
C ILE A 365 -8.43 -11.63 2.76
N SER A 366 -7.26 -12.12 2.37
CA SER A 366 -7.09 -13.33 1.58
C SER A 366 -6.84 -14.53 2.49
N ARG A 367 -7.48 -15.65 2.19
CA ARG A 367 -7.15 -16.94 2.80
C ARG A 367 -5.74 -17.38 2.42
N ILE A 368 -5.05 -18.13 3.29
CA ILE A 368 -3.66 -18.58 3.08
C ILE A 368 -3.51 -20.06 2.71
N ASP A 369 -4.59 -20.84 2.77
CA ASP A 369 -4.66 -22.24 2.38
C ASP A 369 -4.77 -22.40 0.85
N THR A 370 -3.79 -21.87 0.12
CA THR A 370 -3.85 -21.74 -1.35
C THR A 370 -2.60 -22.26 -2.06
N PRO A 371 -2.74 -22.70 -3.33
CA PRO A 371 -1.62 -22.99 -4.23
C PRO A 371 -0.57 -21.88 -4.30
N LEU A 372 -0.99 -20.60 -4.33
CA LEU A 372 -0.07 -19.46 -4.36
C LEU A 372 0.77 -19.38 -3.08
N TRP A 373 0.16 -19.53 -1.90
CA TRP A 373 0.90 -19.51 -0.63
C TRP A 373 1.96 -20.62 -0.58
N ASP A 374 1.56 -21.80 -1.06
CA ASP A 374 2.44 -22.95 -1.16
C ASP A 374 3.61 -22.72 -2.13
N ALA A 375 3.37 -22.03 -3.25
CA ALA A 375 4.40 -21.67 -4.23
C ALA A 375 5.37 -20.64 -3.67
N LEU A 376 4.87 -19.59 -2.99
CA LEU A 376 5.68 -18.62 -2.26
C LEU A 376 6.57 -19.31 -1.24
N ARG A 377 6.01 -20.20 -0.41
CA ARG A 377 6.75 -20.93 0.62
C ARG A 377 7.91 -21.71 0.00
N ARG A 378 7.66 -22.45 -1.07
CA ARG A 378 8.71 -23.20 -1.78
C ARG A 378 9.77 -22.28 -2.37
N ALA A 379 9.36 -21.16 -2.98
CA ALA A 379 10.28 -20.22 -3.59
C ALA A 379 11.19 -19.54 -2.55
N VAL A 380 10.64 -19.11 -1.41
CA VAL A 380 11.41 -18.54 -0.29
C VAL A 380 12.37 -19.54 0.34
N THR A 381 11.98 -20.81 0.45
CA THR A 381 12.85 -21.85 1.04
C THR A 381 14.06 -22.23 0.18
N VAL A 382 14.14 -21.76 -1.07
CA VAL A 382 15.32 -22.03 -1.92
C VAL A 382 16.55 -21.27 -1.42
N PRO A 383 16.54 -19.92 -1.30
CA PRO A 383 17.65 -19.18 -0.69
C PRO A 383 17.67 -19.32 0.84
N PHE A 384 16.53 -19.56 1.49
CA PHE A 384 16.43 -19.59 2.96
C PHE A 384 15.71 -20.86 3.45
N PRO A 385 16.39 -22.02 3.55
CA PRO A 385 15.76 -23.31 3.84
C PRO A 385 14.93 -23.39 5.12
N GLU A 386 15.33 -22.67 6.17
CA GLU A 386 14.64 -22.65 7.47
C GLU A 386 13.55 -21.57 7.56
N ALA A 387 13.38 -20.75 6.52
CA ALA A 387 12.44 -19.63 6.55
C ALA A 387 10.98 -20.08 6.50
N GLN A 388 10.15 -19.41 7.29
CA GLN A 388 8.71 -19.59 7.30
C GLN A 388 8.01 -18.34 6.76
N LEU A 389 6.89 -18.51 6.07
CA LEU A 389 6.05 -17.37 5.69
C LEU A 389 5.24 -16.91 6.91
N ASP A 390 5.14 -15.60 7.06
CA ASP A 390 4.41 -14.97 8.15
C ASP A 390 3.27 -14.10 7.57
N PRO A 391 2.00 -14.49 7.76
CA PRO A 391 0.86 -13.75 7.23
C PRO A 391 0.67 -12.44 8.03
N GLN A 392 0.80 -11.32 7.34
CA GLN A 392 0.72 -9.99 7.93
C GLN A 392 -0.60 -9.29 7.59
N PHE A 393 -1.15 -8.64 8.61
CA PHE A 393 -2.23 -7.67 8.52
C PHE A 393 -1.62 -6.27 8.45
N MET A 394 -1.87 -5.56 7.36
CA MET A 394 -1.37 -4.20 7.15
C MET A 394 -2.32 -3.15 7.70
N VAL A 395 -1.74 -2.09 8.25
CA VAL A 395 -2.50 -0.94 8.76
C VAL A 395 -2.77 0.13 7.71
N GLY A 396 -2.12 0.03 6.54
CA GLY A 396 -2.46 0.77 5.33
C GLY A 396 -3.47 0.01 4.48
N PHE A 397 -3.53 0.39 3.21
CA PHE A 397 -4.30 -0.27 2.16
C PHE A 397 -3.49 -0.21 0.86
N THR A 398 -3.76 -1.15 -0.04
CA THR A 398 -3.13 -1.27 -1.35
C THR A 398 -4.18 -1.72 -2.36
N ASP A 399 -3.81 -1.81 -3.63
CA ASP A 399 -4.69 -2.35 -4.68
C ASP A 399 -5.07 -3.82 -4.54
N ALA A 400 -4.46 -4.56 -3.61
CA ALA A 400 -4.91 -5.90 -3.25
C ALA A 400 -6.41 -5.94 -2.91
N ARG A 401 -6.97 -4.88 -2.28
CA ARG A 401 -8.39 -4.76 -1.95
C ARG A 401 -9.30 -4.88 -3.18
N VAL A 402 -8.90 -4.25 -4.30
CA VAL A 402 -9.69 -4.24 -5.54
C VAL A 402 -9.76 -5.64 -6.12
N PHE A 403 -8.63 -6.37 -6.11
CA PHE A 403 -8.60 -7.74 -6.59
C PHE A 403 -9.36 -8.71 -5.69
N ARG A 404 -9.37 -8.51 -4.37
CA ARG A 404 -10.18 -9.30 -3.44
C ARG A 404 -11.67 -9.06 -3.67
N ASP A 405 -12.11 -7.82 -3.95
CA ASP A 405 -13.50 -7.52 -4.37
C ASP A 405 -13.89 -8.27 -5.65
N LEU A 406 -12.94 -8.44 -6.58
CA LEU A 406 -13.13 -9.22 -7.81
C LEU A 406 -13.17 -10.74 -7.59
N GLY A 407 -12.91 -11.20 -6.36
CA GLY A 407 -12.90 -12.61 -5.96
C GLY A 407 -11.53 -13.29 -6.07
N SER A 408 -10.46 -12.53 -6.25
CA SER A 408 -9.08 -13.04 -6.37
C SER A 408 -8.45 -13.25 -5.00
N VAL A 409 -7.49 -14.17 -4.90
CA VAL A 409 -6.59 -14.24 -3.74
C VAL A 409 -5.40 -13.33 -4.02
N ALA A 410 -5.32 -12.20 -3.31
CA ALA A 410 -4.24 -11.22 -3.46
C ALA A 410 -3.32 -11.20 -2.23
N TYR A 411 -2.01 -11.26 -2.46
CA TYR A 411 -0.98 -11.10 -1.44
C TYR A 411 0.00 -10.00 -1.82
N GLY A 412 0.41 -9.24 -0.82
CA GLY A 412 1.62 -8.43 -0.89
C GLY A 412 2.85 -9.28 -0.62
N ALA A 413 3.84 -9.22 -1.49
CA ALA A 413 5.01 -10.08 -1.41
C ALA A 413 6.27 -9.40 -1.94
N GLY A 414 7.40 -10.02 -1.62
CA GLY A 414 8.75 -9.70 -2.07
C GLY A 414 9.69 -10.71 -1.44
N LEU A 415 10.99 -10.62 -1.73
CA LEU A 415 11.99 -11.33 -0.94
C LEU A 415 13.20 -10.43 -0.81
N PHE A 416 13.33 -9.80 0.36
CA PHE A 416 14.37 -8.83 0.60
C PHE A 416 15.57 -9.43 1.33
N SER A 417 16.69 -8.73 1.28
CA SER A 417 17.91 -9.11 1.99
C SER A 417 17.66 -9.19 3.50
N PRO A 418 18.11 -10.25 4.19
CA PRO A 418 18.06 -10.33 5.65
C PRO A 418 18.85 -9.22 6.36
N ALA A 419 19.72 -8.50 5.65
CA ALA A 419 20.48 -7.38 6.19
C ALA A 419 19.63 -6.10 6.35
N LEU A 420 18.44 -6.03 5.74
CA LEU A 420 17.53 -4.91 5.93
C LEU A 420 16.93 -4.95 7.33
N ASP A 421 17.17 -3.89 8.10
CA ASP A 421 16.50 -3.67 9.38
C ASP A 421 15.01 -3.31 9.13
N PRO A 422 14.04 -4.08 9.65
CA PRO A 422 12.62 -3.81 9.41
C PRO A 422 12.15 -2.43 9.90
N ALA A 423 12.71 -1.94 11.01
CA ALA A 423 12.34 -0.64 11.56
C ALA A 423 12.88 0.51 10.69
N ASP A 424 14.09 0.37 10.15
CA ASP A 424 14.65 1.30 9.18
C ASP A 424 13.91 1.27 7.85
N PHE A 425 13.61 0.08 7.32
CA PHE A 425 12.85 -0.07 6.10
C PHE A 425 11.46 0.56 6.22
N GLY A 426 10.76 0.33 7.33
CA GLY A 426 9.45 0.93 7.59
C GLY A 426 9.46 2.47 7.59
N ARG A 427 10.56 3.11 8.01
CA ARG A 427 10.72 4.58 7.96
C ARG A 427 10.96 5.12 6.54
N ARG A 428 11.33 4.27 5.59
CA ARG A 428 11.60 4.68 4.19
C ARG A 428 10.31 4.87 3.38
N PHE A 429 9.22 4.19 3.75
CA PHE A 429 7.90 4.40 3.13
C PHE A 429 7.44 5.85 3.29
N HIS A 430 7.20 6.52 2.17
CA HIS A 430 6.86 7.94 2.07
C HIS A 430 7.88 8.90 2.74
N GLY A 431 8.95 8.37 3.33
CA GLY A 431 10.00 9.10 4.03
C GLY A 431 11.05 9.69 3.10
N HIS A 432 12.05 10.33 3.72
CA HIS A 432 13.26 10.79 3.05
C HIS A 432 14.25 9.65 2.85
N ASP A 433 15.18 9.82 1.90
CA ASP A 433 16.30 8.91 1.69
C ASP A 433 15.87 7.45 1.44
N GLU A 434 14.74 7.30 0.74
CA GLU A 434 14.22 6.02 0.29
C GLU A 434 15.25 5.32 -0.60
N ARG A 435 15.49 4.05 -0.30
CA ARG A 435 16.49 3.23 -0.98
C ARG A 435 16.28 1.74 -0.72
N ILE A 436 16.75 0.92 -1.66
CA ILE A 436 16.72 -0.55 -1.59
C ILE A 436 18.07 -1.12 -2.01
N ASP A 437 18.52 -2.17 -1.33
CA ASP A 437 19.76 -2.85 -1.68
C ASP A 437 19.61 -3.73 -2.93
N VAL A 438 20.71 -3.90 -3.67
CA VAL A 438 20.74 -4.68 -4.92
C VAL A 438 20.41 -6.17 -4.68
N GLU A 439 20.73 -6.71 -3.51
CA GLU A 439 20.47 -8.11 -3.17
C GLU A 439 18.96 -8.37 -3.02
N SER A 440 18.22 -7.45 -2.41
CA SER A 440 16.75 -7.47 -2.37
C SER A 440 16.12 -7.50 -3.76
N LEU A 441 16.65 -6.73 -4.72
CA LEU A 441 16.18 -6.75 -6.11
C LEU A 441 16.42 -8.11 -6.76
N ARG A 442 17.62 -8.68 -6.60
CA ARG A 442 17.97 -10.01 -7.12
C ARG A 442 17.04 -11.09 -6.57
N LEU A 443 16.91 -11.16 -5.24
CA LEU A 443 16.09 -12.15 -4.54
C LEU A 443 14.62 -12.05 -4.96
N THR A 444 14.10 -10.83 -5.13
CA THR A 444 12.71 -10.58 -5.50
C THR A 444 12.41 -10.98 -6.96
N VAL A 445 13.30 -10.71 -7.91
CA VAL A 445 13.16 -11.21 -9.30
C VAL A 445 13.11 -12.74 -9.32
N GLU A 446 14.02 -13.40 -8.59
CA GLU A 446 14.04 -14.86 -8.51
C GLU A 446 12.76 -15.42 -7.86
N LEU A 447 12.21 -14.74 -6.86
CA LEU A 447 10.94 -15.11 -6.25
C LEU A 447 9.82 -15.16 -7.30
N TRP A 448 9.66 -14.09 -8.09
CA TRP A 448 8.63 -14.00 -9.12
C TRP A 448 8.74 -15.11 -10.16
N GLU A 449 9.93 -15.35 -10.69
CA GLU A 449 10.16 -16.42 -11.66
C GLU A 449 9.80 -17.79 -11.08
N ARG A 450 10.26 -18.07 -9.84
CA ARG A 450 10.01 -19.36 -9.18
C ARG A 450 8.53 -19.57 -8.89
N VAL A 451 7.84 -18.55 -8.41
CA VAL A 451 6.41 -18.64 -8.11
C VAL A 451 5.60 -18.81 -9.38
N ALA A 452 5.87 -18.05 -10.43
CA ALA A 452 5.17 -18.19 -11.71
C ALA A 452 5.38 -19.58 -12.33
N LEU A 453 6.63 -20.07 -12.35
CA LEU A 453 6.93 -21.42 -12.85
C LEU A 453 6.25 -22.49 -11.98
N ASP A 454 6.37 -22.38 -10.66
CA ASP A 454 5.81 -23.38 -9.75
C ASP A 454 4.28 -23.41 -9.77
N LEU A 455 3.61 -22.26 -9.85
CA LEU A 455 2.16 -22.17 -9.86
C LEU A 455 1.57 -22.55 -11.22
N LEU A 456 2.19 -22.11 -12.32
CA LEU A 456 1.60 -22.17 -13.66
C LEU A 456 2.16 -23.29 -14.55
N ASP A 457 3.24 -23.99 -14.17
CA ASP A 457 3.80 -25.13 -14.92
C ASP A 457 3.44 -26.51 -14.31
N ARG A 458 2.84 -26.54 -13.12
CA ARG A 458 2.51 -27.79 -12.43
C ARG A 458 1.56 -28.67 -13.27
N ARG A 459 2.06 -29.86 -13.61
CA ARG A 459 1.30 -30.94 -14.23
C ARG A 459 0.44 -31.67 -13.23
#